data_AF-A0A2I0QZP7-F1
#
_entry.id   AF-A0A2I0QZP7-F1
#
_cell.length_a   1.000
_cell.length_b   1.000
_cell.length_c   1.000
_cell.angle_alpha   90.00
_cell.angle_beta   90.00
_cell.angle_gamma   90.00
#
_symmetry.space_group_name_H-M   'P 1'
#
loop_
_entity.id
_entity.type
_entity.pdbx_description
1 polymer ?
#
loop_
_entity_poly.entity_id
_entity_poly.type
_entity_poly.pdbx_seq_one_letter_code
_entity_poly.pdbx_strand_id
1 'polypeptide(L)'
;MLQGTKAIRNGIILFLILGLYFLILDLLGWADNIFLRLVNYIFIIAILNNTIRHAVSIGKNYLQRLFAGIATVFIASFLGAIGLLTYFSILEPPLENYIDSVISANSHVGLTVALFIQSLTSSIIVVFIMLQFYKNKAPREVGVRD
;
A
#
# COMPACT_ATOMS: atom_id res chain seq x y z
N MET A 1 -9.24 2.23 18.15
CA MET A 1 -7.80 2.27 17.80
C MET A 1 -7.49 3.21 16.63
N LEU A 2 -8.31 3.26 15.57
CA LEU A 2 -8.11 4.14 14.41
C LEU A 2 -8.75 5.54 14.50
N GLN A 3 -9.55 5.81 15.55
CA GLN A 3 -10.25 7.09 15.71
C GLN A 3 -9.28 8.28 15.72
N GLY A 4 -9.55 9.25 14.83
CA GLY A 4 -8.74 10.44 14.61
C GLY A 4 -7.53 10.22 13.70
N THR A 5 -7.24 8.99 13.25
CA THR A 5 -6.15 8.74 12.30
C THR A 5 -6.67 8.86 10.86
N LYS A 6 -5.88 9.46 9.97
CA LYS A 6 -6.21 9.57 8.53
C LYS A 6 -6.07 8.23 7.79
N ALA A 7 -5.95 7.10 8.50
CA ALA A 7 -5.58 5.80 7.96
C ALA A 7 -6.54 5.27 6.89
N ILE A 8 -7.86 5.36 7.11
CA ILE A 8 -8.85 4.89 6.13
C ILE A 8 -8.79 5.72 4.85
N ARG A 9 -8.86 7.04 4.99
CA ARG A 9 -8.79 7.97 3.85
C ARG A 9 -7.49 7.80 3.07
N ASN A 10 -6.36 7.73 3.78
CA ASN A 10 -5.05 7.54 3.17
C ASN A 10 -4.91 6.16 2.50
N GLY A 11 -5.53 5.11 3.06
CA GLY A 11 -5.55 3.78 2.44
C GLY A 11 -6.33 3.78 1.13
N ILE A 12 -7.48 4.45 1.07
CA ILE A 12 -8.25 4.62 -0.18
C ILE A 12 -7.46 5.44 -1.20
N ILE A 13 -6.84 6.55 -0.77
CA ILE A 13 -5.99 7.37 -1.66
C ILE A 13 -4.82 6.55 -2.20
N LEU A 14 -4.17 5.73 -1.37
CA LEU A 14 -3.08 4.86 -1.78
C LEU A 14 -3.55 3.82 -2.80
N PHE A 15 -4.71 3.21 -2.60
CA PHE A 15 -5.32 2.33 -3.58
C PHE A 15 -5.54 3.03 -4.92
N LEU A 16 -6.11 4.23 -4.93
CA LEU A 16 -6.38 4.97 -6.18
C LEU A 16 -5.09 5.35 -6.91
N ILE A 17 -4.07 5.83 -6.18
CA ILE A 17 -2.77 6.19 -6.77
C ILE A 17 -2.09 4.94 -7.35
N LEU A 18 -2.02 3.85 -6.59
CA LEU A 18 -1.38 2.61 -7.07
C LEU A 18 -2.16 1.97 -8.22
N GLY A 19 -3.49 1.91 -8.11
CA GLY A 19 -4.35 1.36 -9.17
C GLY A 19 -4.20 2.14 -10.47
N LEU A 20 -4.26 3.48 -10.41
CA LEU A 20 -4.04 4.33 -11.58
C LEU A 20 -2.62 4.17 -12.14
N TYR A 21 -1.61 4.11 -11.26
CA TYR A 21 -0.22 3.91 -11.65
C TYR A 21 -0.02 2.60 -12.44
N PHE A 22 -0.51 1.48 -11.90
CA PHE A 22 -0.39 0.19 -12.58
C PHE A 22 -1.21 0.11 -13.86
N LEU A 23 -2.40 0.73 -13.90
CA LEU A 23 -3.21 0.79 -15.11
C LEU A 23 -2.51 1.59 -16.23
N ILE A 24 -1.84 2.68 -15.89
CA ILE A 24 -1.02 3.44 -16.86
C ILE A 24 0.15 2.58 -17.34
N LEU A 25 0.85 1.88 -16.44
CA LEU A 25 1.96 1.01 -16.83
C LEU A 25 1.52 -0.12 -17.76
N ASP A 26 0.36 -0.72 -17.49
CA ASP A 26 -0.21 -1.78 -18.31
C ASP A 26 -0.57 -1.27 -19.71
N LEU A 27 -1.22 -0.10 -19.80
CA LEU A 27 -1.53 0.56 -21.07
C LEU A 27 -0.29 0.93 -21.90
N LEU A 28 0.83 1.21 -21.25
CA LEU A 28 2.11 1.49 -21.90
C LEU A 28 2.93 0.23 -22.22
N GLY A 29 2.47 -0.95 -21.80
CA GLY A 29 3.21 -2.21 -21.94
C GLY A 29 4.46 -2.29 -21.05
N TRP A 30 4.52 -1.51 -19.97
CA TRP A 30 5.65 -1.43 -19.04
C TRP A 30 5.36 -2.05 -17.67
N ALA A 31 4.25 -2.77 -17.53
CA ALA A 31 3.86 -3.42 -16.29
C ALA A 31 4.95 -4.37 -15.74
N ASP A 32 5.73 -5.02 -16.61
CA ASP A 32 6.79 -5.97 -16.21
C ASP A 32 8.13 -5.31 -15.86
N ASN A 33 8.23 -3.98 -15.96
CA ASN A 33 9.48 -3.28 -15.64
C ASN A 33 9.70 -3.18 -14.11
N ILE A 34 10.70 -3.90 -13.62
CA ILE A 34 11.05 -3.93 -12.19
C ILE A 34 11.40 -2.55 -11.61
N PHE A 35 12.06 -1.67 -12.38
CA PHE A 35 12.45 -0.34 -11.91
C PHE A 35 11.24 0.56 -11.70
N LEU A 36 10.25 0.49 -12.60
CA LEU A 36 8.98 1.19 -12.43
C LEU A 36 8.19 0.62 -11.25
N ARG A 37 8.28 -0.67 -10.98
CA ARG A 37 7.70 -1.21 -9.75
C ARG A 37 8.34 -0.62 -8.50
N LEU A 38 9.65 -0.37 -8.46
CA LEU A 38 10.28 0.27 -7.30
C LEU A 38 9.73 1.69 -7.02
N VAL A 39 9.29 2.40 -8.05
CA VAL A 39 8.64 3.73 -7.90
C VAL A 39 7.35 3.63 -7.06
N ASN A 40 6.66 2.48 -7.06
CA ASN A 40 5.46 2.31 -6.24
C ASN A 40 5.71 2.50 -4.74
N TYR A 41 6.92 2.18 -4.26
CA TYR A 41 7.31 2.33 -2.87
C TYR A 41 7.41 3.80 -2.49
N ILE A 42 7.69 4.70 -3.43
CA ILE A 42 7.69 6.15 -3.20
C ILE A 42 6.28 6.60 -2.83
N PHE A 43 5.24 6.13 -3.55
CA PHE A 43 3.85 6.43 -3.22
C PHE A 43 3.44 5.86 -1.86
N ILE A 44 3.81 4.61 -1.58
CA ILE A 44 3.54 3.96 -0.29
C ILE A 44 4.18 4.75 0.86
N ILE A 45 5.46 5.11 0.73
CA ILE A 45 6.19 5.90 1.74
C ILE A 45 5.55 7.27 1.93
N ALA A 46 5.21 7.98 0.84
CA ALA A 46 4.61 9.31 0.92
C ALA A 46 3.27 9.30 1.69
N ILE A 47 2.39 8.34 1.39
CA ILE A 47 1.11 8.21 2.05
C ILE A 47 1.26 7.71 3.50
N LEU A 48 2.12 6.72 3.75
CA LEU A 48 2.41 6.25 5.10
C LEU A 48 3.01 7.34 5.98
N ASN A 49 3.88 8.17 5.41
CA ASN A 49 4.43 9.34 6.10
C ASN A 49 3.32 10.26 6.57
N ASN A 50 2.32 10.54 5.73
CA ASN A 50 1.16 11.34 6.11
C ASN A 50 0.37 10.69 7.26
N THR A 51 0.07 9.39 7.16
CA THR A 51 -0.66 8.65 8.22
C THR A 51 0.09 8.69 9.54
N ILE A 52 1.37 8.31 9.55
CA ILE A 52 2.16 8.20 10.78
C ILE A 52 2.40 9.58 11.38
N ARG A 53 2.76 10.60 10.57
CA ARG A 53 2.91 11.98 11.07
C ARG A 53 1.65 12.49 11.73
N HIS A 54 0.48 12.24 11.14
CA HIS A 54 -0.78 12.66 11.74
C HIS A 54 -1.11 11.89 13.03
N ALA A 55 -0.80 10.59 13.07
CA ALA A 55 -0.94 9.82 14.31
C ALA A 55 -0.02 10.35 15.42
N VAL A 56 1.21 10.78 15.07
CA VAL A 56 2.14 11.41 16.02
C VAL A 56 1.60 12.76 16.50
N SER A 57 1.07 13.59 15.60
CA SER A 57 0.59 14.94 15.95
C SER A 57 -0.60 14.94 16.91
N ILE A 58 -1.47 13.93 16.81
CA ILE A 58 -2.61 13.75 17.74
C ILE A 58 -2.23 12.95 19.00
N GLY A 59 -0.93 12.72 19.24
CA GLY A 59 -0.43 12.09 20.47
C GLY A 59 -0.65 10.59 20.56
N LYS A 60 -0.87 9.86 19.44
CA LYS A 60 -0.99 8.41 19.48
C LYS A 60 0.31 7.77 20.01
N ASN A 61 0.19 6.70 20.77
CA ASN A 61 1.34 5.91 21.22
C ASN A 61 1.91 5.03 20.09
N TYR A 62 3.05 4.38 20.32
CA TYR A 62 3.74 3.58 19.28
C TYR A 62 2.84 2.51 18.65
N LEU A 63 2.13 1.72 19.46
CA LEU A 63 1.23 0.67 18.95
C LEU A 63 0.08 1.25 18.13
N GLN A 64 -0.51 2.37 18.55
CA GLN A 64 -1.56 3.04 17.80
C GLN A 64 -1.05 3.58 16.46
N ARG A 65 0.20 4.11 16.40
CA ARG A 65 0.85 4.51 15.14
C ARG A 65 1.07 3.31 14.23
N LEU A 66 1.50 2.17 14.80
CA LEU A 66 1.67 0.91 14.08
C LEU A 66 0.35 0.43 13.47
N PHE A 67 -0.71 0.34 14.25
CA PHE A 67 -2.02 -0.05 13.76
C PHE A 67 -2.57 0.90 12.70
N ALA A 68 -2.33 2.22 12.83
CA ALA A 68 -2.71 3.18 11.80
C ALA A 68 -1.96 2.95 10.47
N GLY A 69 -0.66 2.69 10.54
CA GLY A 69 0.16 2.35 9.37
C GLY A 69 -0.31 1.05 8.70
N ILE A 70 -0.44 -0.03 9.48
CA ILE A 70 -0.92 -1.33 8.99
C ILE A 70 -2.31 -1.20 8.37
N ALA A 71 -3.25 -0.51 9.03
CA ALA A 71 -4.59 -0.32 8.49
C ALA A 71 -4.58 0.43 7.14
N THR A 72 -3.70 1.42 6.98
CA THR A 72 -3.55 2.16 5.71
C THR A 72 -3.16 1.23 4.57
N VAL A 73 -2.10 0.43 4.75
CA VAL A 73 -1.60 -0.48 3.70
C VAL A 73 -2.51 -1.69 3.50
N PHE A 74 -3.18 -2.16 4.54
CA PHE A 74 -4.17 -3.24 4.45
C PHE A 74 -5.36 -2.82 3.60
N ILE A 75 -5.95 -1.65 3.85
CA ILE A 75 -7.07 -1.12 3.06
C ILE A 75 -6.66 -0.98 1.59
N ALA A 76 -5.48 -0.42 1.34
CA ALA A 76 -4.97 -0.25 -0.02
C ALA A 76 -4.78 -1.59 -0.74
N SER A 77 -4.15 -2.56 -0.08
CA SER A 77 -3.88 -3.89 -0.64
C SER A 77 -5.16 -4.69 -0.86
N PHE A 78 -6.12 -4.59 0.08
CA PHE A 78 -7.39 -5.31 0.00
C PHE A 78 -8.26 -4.79 -1.14
N LEU A 79 -8.39 -3.46 -1.27
CA LEU A 79 -9.07 -2.86 -2.41
C LEU A 79 -8.33 -3.16 -3.73
N GLY A 80 -7.00 -3.17 -3.70
CA GLY A 80 -6.16 -3.58 -4.84
C GLY A 80 -6.45 -5.00 -5.30
N ALA A 81 -6.57 -5.95 -4.36
CA ALA A 81 -6.90 -7.34 -4.66
C ALA A 81 -8.31 -7.48 -5.27
N ILE A 82 -9.29 -6.76 -4.74
CA ILE A 82 -10.65 -6.71 -5.31
C ILE A 82 -10.62 -6.13 -6.73
N GLY A 83 -9.88 -5.04 -6.93
CA GLY A 83 -9.72 -4.40 -8.24
C GLY A 83 -9.06 -5.34 -9.26
N LEU A 84 -8.01 -6.06 -8.85
CA LEU A 84 -7.32 -7.03 -9.71
C LEU A 84 -8.22 -8.22 -10.06
N LEU A 85 -8.96 -8.76 -9.08
CA LEU A 85 -9.91 -9.84 -9.32
C LEU A 85 -11.02 -9.43 -10.31
N THR A 86 -11.52 -8.20 -10.16
CA THR A 86 -12.52 -7.60 -11.06
C THR A 86 -11.93 -7.45 -12.47
N TYR A 87 -10.71 -6.96 -12.57
CA TYR A 87 -9.99 -6.81 -13.83
C TYR A 87 -9.82 -8.16 -14.56
N PHE A 88 -9.38 -9.20 -13.85
CA PHE A 88 -9.26 -10.55 -14.42
C PHE A 88 -10.60 -11.15 -14.85
N SER A 89 -11.68 -10.85 -14.13
CA SER A 89 -13.01 -11.35 -14.46
C SER A 89 -13.63 -10.71 -15.71
N ILE A 90 -13.16 -9.52 -16.11
CA ILE A 90 -13.70 -8.78 -17.28
C ILE A 90 -12.86 -9.03 -18.53
N LEU A 91 -11.53 -9.02 -18.39
CA LEU A 91 -10.61 -9.02 -19.53
C LEU A 91 -9.96 -10.38 -19.80
N GLU A 92 -10.04 -11.32 -18.86
CA GLU A 92 -9.46 -12.67 -18.94
C GLU A 92 -8.06 -12.71 -19.58
N PRO A 93 -7.11 -11.85 -19.17
CA PRO A 93 -5.81 -11.80 -19.81
C PRO A 93 -5.01 -13.09 -19.53
N PRO A 94 -4.10 -13.49 -20.44
CA PRO A 94 -3.18 -14.59 -20.21
C PRO A 94 -2.40 -14.39 -18.91
N LEU A 95 -2.33 -15.43 -18.07
CA LEU A 95 -1.59 -15.40 -16.80
C LEU A 95 -0.10 -15.11 -17.02
N GLU A 96 0.44 -15.53 -18.16
CA GLU A 96 1.84 -15.36 -18.58
C GLU A 96 2.24 -13.88 -18.77
N ASN A 97 1.26 -12.98 -18.95
CA ASN A 97 1.51 -11.55 -19.07
C ASN A 97 1.75 -10.85 -17.73
N TYR A 98 1.68 -11.58 -16.62
CA TYR A 98 1.91 -11.03 -15.29
C TYR A 98 3.19 -11.62 -14.71
N ILE A 99 4.00 -10.75 -14.09
CA ILE A 99 5.19 -11.17 -13.34
C ILE A 99 4.88 -12.36 -12.42
N ASP A 100 5.81 -13.32 -12.45
CA ASP A 100 5.93 -14.39 -11.48
C ASP A 100 5.85 -13.85 -10.06
N SER A 101 4.72 -14.09 -9.41
CA SER A 101 4.59 -13.85 -7.98
C SER A 101 5.54 -14.76 -7.22
N VAL A 102 6.02 -14.29 -6.06
CA VAL A 102 6.90 -15.10 -5.18
C VAL A 102 6.22 -16.41 -4.77
N ILE A 103 4.89 -16.40 -4.73
CA ILE A 103 4.04 -17.57 -4.52
C ILE A 103 3.53 -18.02 -5.89
N SER A 104 3.87 -19.23 -6.32
CA SER A 104 3.39 -19.80 -7.60
C SER A 104 1.87 -19.90 -7.61
N ALA A 105 1.23 -19.50 -8.71
CA ALA A 105 -0.21 -19.60 -8.88
C ALA A 105 -0.58 -19.94 -10.33
N ASN A 106 -1.54 -20.85 -10.51
CA ASN A 106 -1.96 -21.36 -11.82
C ASN A 106 -3.39 -20.91 -12.20
N SER A 107 -3.95 -19.94 -11.47
CA SER A 107 -5.30 -19.41 -11.72
C SER A 107 -5.33 -17.92 -11.39
N HIS A 108 -6.26 -17.17 -12.02
CA HIS A 108 -6.42 -15.73 -11.74
C HIS A 108 -6.72 -15.44 -10.27
N VAL A 109 -7.52 -16.29 -9.63
CA VAL A 109 -7.80 -16.20 -8.18
C VAL A 109 -6.53 -16.46 -7.37
N GLY A 110 -5.78 -17.52 -7.70
CA GLY A 110 -4.53 -17.85 -7.03
C GLY A 110 -3.49 -16.73 -7.14
N LEU A 111 -3.34 -16.16 -8.34
CA LEU A 111 -2.41 -15.08 -8.62
C LEU A 111 -2.81 -13.80 -7.85
N THR A 112 -4.11 -13.50 -7.79
CA THR A 112 -4.62 -12.36 -7.01
C THR A 112 -4.29 -12.51 -5.52
N VAL A 113 -4.50 -13.70 -4.96
CA VAL A 113 -4.18 -13.99 -3.55
C VAL A 113 -2.67 -13.92 -3.30
N ALA A 114 -1.86 -14.48 -4.19
CA ALA A 114 -0.40 -14.43 -4.12
C ALA A 114 0.12 -12.99 -4.11
N LEU A 115 -0.34 -12.17 -5.05
CA LEU A 115 0.04 -10.76 -5.15
C LEU A 115 -0.48 -9.93 -3.97
N PHE A 116 -1.68 -10.24 -3.44
CA PHE A 116 -2.20 -9.61 -2.23
C PHE A 116 -1.30 -9.86 -1.01
N ILE A 117 -0.91 -11.12 -0.77
CA ILE A 117 -0.03 -11.49 0.35
C ILE A 117 1.34 -10.84 0.17
N GLN A 118 1.90 -10.88 -1.04
CA GLN A 118 3.19 -10.27 -1.35
C GLN A 118 3.18 -8.75 -1.12
N SER A 119 2.16 -8.07 -1.63
CA SER A 119 1.95 -6.62 -1.48
C SER A 119 1.77 -6.21 -0.02
N LEU A 120 0.97 -6.98 0.72
CA LEU A 120 0.72 -6.72 2.14
C LEU A 120 2.01 -6.90 2.95
N THR A 121 2.76 -7.97 2.70
CA THR A 121 4.01 -8.28 3.40
C THR A 121 5.05 -7.18 3.17
N SER A 122 5.28 -6.80 1.91
CA SER A 122 6.26 -5.75 1.59
C SER A 122 5.87 -4.40 2.19
N SER A 123 4.58 -4.04 2.14
CA SER A 123 4.09 -2.78 2.69
C SER A 123 4.16 -2.73 4.23
N ILE A 124 3.94 -3.85 4.91
CA ILE A 124 4.10 -3.94 6.38
C ILE A 124 5.57 -3.71 6.77
N ILE A 125 6.54 -4.23 6.00
CA ILE A 125 7.97 -3.95 6.23
C ILE A 125 8.22 -2.44 6.15
N VAL A 126 7.65 -1.75 5.15
CA VAL A 126 7.74 -0.29 5.03
C VAL A 126 7.11 0.43 6.23
N VAL A 127 5.98 -0.05 6.76
CA VAL A 127 5.39 0.50 7.99
C VAL A 127 6.37 0.43 9.16
N PHE A 128 7.02 -0.72 9.36
CA PHE A 128 8.01 -0.88 10.44
C PHE A 128 9.21 0.06 10.28
N ILE A 129 9.75 0.16 9.06
CA ILE A 129 10.85 1.08 8.73
C ILE A 129 10.43 2.52 9.04
N MET A 130 9.26 2.93 8.55
CA MET A 130 8.75 4.29 8.75
C MET A 130 8.56 4.63 10.23
N LEU A 131 8.07 3.71 11.05
CA LEU A 131 7.90 3.94 12.49
C LEU A 131 9.21 4.18 13.22
N GLN A 132 10.34 3.62 12.76
CA GLN A 132 11.64 3.88 13.40
C GLN A 132 12.01 5.36 13.32
N PHE A 133 11.67 6.06 12.24
CA PHE A 133 11.88 7.50 12.09
C PHE A 133 11.00 8.36 13.02
N TYR A 134 9.95 7.79 13.61
CA TYR A 134 8.98 8.48 14.48
C TYR A 134 8.95 7.95 15.91
N LYS A 135 9.82 6.99 16.27
CA LYS A 135 9.82 6.33 17.58
C LYS A 135 9.96 7.33 18.74
N ASN A 136 10.88 8.28 18.61
CA ASN A 136 11.21 9.24 19.66
C ASN A 136 10.59 10.63 19.43
N LYS A 137 9.73 10.79 18.42
CA LYS A 137 9.18 12.10 18.07
C LYS A 137 7.97 12.46 18.91
N ALA A 138 8.03 13.64 19.53
CA ALA A 138 6.92 14.23 20.27
C ALA A 138 5.94 14.95 19.33
N PRO A 139 4.66 15.14 19.73
CA PRO A 139 3.68 15.87 18.91
C PRO A 139 4.15 17.28 18.50
N ARG A 140 4.88 17.96 19.40
CA ARG A 140 5.42 19.31 19.20
C ARG A 140 6.52 19.39 18.12
N GLU A 141 7.18 18.29 17.82
CA GLU A 141 8.27 18.21 16.83
C GLU A 141 7.76 17.87 15.42
N VAL A 142 6.53 17.35 15.34
CA VAL A 142 5.87 17.02 14.08
C VAL A 142 4.86 18.12 13.80
N GLY A 143 5.37 19.32 13.53
CA GLY A 143 4.57 20.50 13.18
C GLY A 143 3.57 20.15 12.08
N VAL A 144 2.29 20.13 12.45
CA VAL A 144 1.18 20.19 11.51
C VAL A 144 0.87 21.68 11.42
N ARG A 145 1.24 22.29 10.29
CA ARG A 145 0.62 23.57 9.92
C ARG A 145 -0.82 23.23 9.60
N ASP A 146 -1.73 23.72 10.43
CA ASP A 146 -3.17 23.65 10.22
C ASP A 146 -3.55 24.26 8.86
#